data_AF-A0A943KZR6-F1
#
_entry.id   AF-A0A943KZR6-F1
#
_cell.length_a   1.000
_cell.length_b   1.000
_cell.length_c   1.000
_cell.angle_alpha   90.00
_cell.angle_beta   90.00
_cell.angle_gamma   90.00
#
_symmetry.space_group_name_H-M   'P 1'
#
loop_
_entity.id
_entity.type
_entity.pdbx_description
1 polymer ?
#
loop_
_entity_poly.entity_id
_entity_poly.type
_entity_poly.pdbx_seq_one_letter_code
_entity_poly.pdbx_strand_id
1 'polypeptide(L)'
;MERISSNLFMLALIVYYIPKLFKIRKFNYRKAHIAVGTLSVVAMCLALFQKIGTEDFIKYIGFTLVMLSIGVTGYFLTKKRGLSKKLHIISTIGFFVYLFLVVAVF
;
A
#
# COMPACT_ATOMS: atom_id res chain seq x y z
N MET A 1 11.73 11.50 4.18
CA MET A 1 10.36 10.95 4.29
C MET A 1 10.00 9.94 3.19
N GLU A 2 10.77 9.90 2.09
CA GLU A 2 10.49 9.10 0.88
C GLU A 2 10.21 7.61 1.10
N ARG A 3 10.79 7.03 2.15
CA ARG A 3 10.71 5.58 2.42
C ARG A 3 9.67 5.20 3.48
N ILE A 4 9.08 6.17 4.18
CA ILE A 4 8.18 5.89 5.31
C ILE A 4 6.92 5.16 4.83
N SER A 5 6.27 5.69 3.78
CA SER A 5 5.08 5.05 3.21
C SER A 5 5.37 3.63 2.73
N SER A 6 6.45 3.43 1.95
CA SER A 6 6.86 2.11 1.45
C SER A 6 7.18 1.13 2.58
N ASN A 7 7.85 1.58 3.65
CA ASN A 7 8.14 0.74 4.81
C ASN A 7 6.87 0.36 5.57
N LEU A 8 5.94 1.29 5.76
CA LEU A 8 4.64 1.02 6.36
C LEU A 8 3.81 0.06 5.49
N PHE A 9 3.86 0.24 4.18
CA PHE A 9 3.18 -0.65 3.24
C PHE A 9 3.72 -2.09 3.32
N MET A 10 5.05 -2.24 3.34
CA MET A 10 5.71 -3.53 3.54
C MET A 10 5.36 -4.14 4.90
N LEU A 11 5.37 -3.33 5.97
CA LEU A 11 5.00 -3.76 7.31
C LEU A 11 3.54 -4.26 7.35
N ALA A 12 2.61 -3.59 6.66
CA ALA A 12 1.23 -4.03 6.58
C ALA A 12 1.12 -5.43 5.95
N LEU A 13 1.90 -5.73 4.90
CA LEU A 13 1.96 -7.06 4.28
C LEU A 13 2.52 -8.10 5.26
N ILE A 14 3.67 -7.81 5.88
CA ILE A 14 4.36 -8.68 6.83
C ILE A 14 3.43 -9.06 7.99
N VAL A 15 2.80 -8.05 8.62
CA VAL A 15 1.91 -8.22 9.77
C VAL A 15 0.69 -9.08 9.44
N TYR A 16 0.23 -9.08 8.18
CA TYR A 16 -0.87 -9.94 7.75
C TYR A 16 -0.41 -11.35 7.37
N TYR A 17 0.62 -11.46 6.53
CA TYR A 17 0.98 -12.71 5.87
C TYR A 17 1.86 -13.60 6.74
N ILE A 18 2.82 -13.06 7.51
CA ILE A 18 3.69 -13.89 8.35
C ILE A 18 2.88 -14.66 9.40
N PRO A 19 2.04 -14.02 10.25
CA PRO A 19 1.29 -14.77 11.25
C PRO A 19 0.29 -15.76 10.63
N LYS A 20 -0.22 -15.42 9.44
CA LYS A 20 -1.10 -16.30 8.66
C LYS A 20 -0.40 -17.56 8.16
N LEU A 21 0.87 -17.46 7.73
CA LEU A 21 1.69 -18.61 7.35
C LEU A 21 1.94 -19.54 8.54
N PHE A 22 2.23 -18.97 9.71
CA PHE A 22 2.47 -19.72 10.95
C PHE A 22 1.19 -20.11 11.72
N LYS A 23 0.00 -19.85 11.16
CA LYS A 23 -1.32 -20.15 11.77
C LYS A 23 -1.49 -19.60 13.20
N ILE A 24 -0.80 -18.51 13.55
CA ILE A 24 -0.91 -17.88 14.87
C ILE A 24 -2.29 -17.23 14.96
N ARG A 25 -3.03 -17.43 16.07
CA ARG A 25 -4.41 -16.94 16.24
C ARG A 25 -4.59 -15.89 17.35
N LYS A 26 -3.54 -15.57 18.11
CA LYS A 26 -3.63 -14.73 19.31
C LYS A 26 -3.96 -13.25 19.04
N PHE A 27 -3.73 -12.74 17.84
CA PHE A 27 -3.86 -11.31 17.55
C PHE A 27 -4.74 -11.07 16.32
N ASN A 28 -5.41 -9.92 16.26
CA ASN A 28 -6.25 -9.56 15.11
C ASN A 28 -5.40 -8.95 13.99
N TYR A 29 -4.59 -9.78 13.32
CA TYR A 29 -3.67 -9.39 12.25
C TYR A 29 -4.35 -8.62 11.12
N ARG A 30 -5.64 -8.92 10.86
CA ARG A 30 -6.43 -8.21 9.85
C ARG A 30 -6.66 -6.75 10.24
N LYS A 31 -7.01 -6.45 11.51
CA LYS A 31 -7.16 -5.06 11.96
C LYS A 31 -5.83 -4.31 11.89
N ALA A 32 -4.73 -4.95 12.30
CA ALA A 32 -3.42 -4.33 12.23
C ALA A 32 -2.97 -4.06 10.79
N HIS A 33 -3.21 -4.99 9.86
CA HIS A 33 -2.98 -4.78 8.44
C HIS A 33 -3.73 -3.56 7.90
N ILE A 34 -5.01 -3.43 8.24
CA ILE A 34 -5.83 -2.28 7.83
C ILE A 34 -5.28 -0.98 8.43
N ALA A 35 -4.93 -0.98 9.72
CA ALA A 35 -4.39 0.21 10.40
C ALA A 35 -3.06 0.68 9.79
N VAL A 36 -2.08 -0.22 9.69
CA VAL A 36 -0.75 0.09 9.13
C VAL A 36 -0.87 0.42 7.63
N GLY A 37 -1.72 -0.30 6.89
CA GLY A 37 -1.99 -0.02 5.48
C GLY A 37 -2.62 1.36 5.28
N THR A 38 -3.58 1.75 6.10
CA THR A 38 -4.18 3.09 6.03
C THR A 38 -3.16 4.18 6.34
N LEU A 39 -2.32 3.97 7.35
CA LEU A 39 -1.24 4.89 7.69
C LEU A 39 -0.23 5.04 6.54
N SER A 40 0.06 3.96 5.81
CA SER A 40 0.94 4.01 4.63
C SER A 40 0.36 4.87 3.50
N VAL A 41 -0.96 4.80 3.26
CA VAL A 41 -1.65 5.62 2.25
C VAL A 41 -1.62 7.10 2.65
N VAL A 42 -1.91 7.41 3.92
CA VAL A 42 -1.83 8.79 4.44
C VAL A 42 -0.41 9.34 4.30
N ALA A 43 0.61 8.55 4.67
CA ALA A 43 2.00 8.93 4.51
C ALA A 43 2.39 9.19 3.04
N MET A 44 1.82 8.44 2.09
CA MET A 44 2.04 8.68 0.65
C MET A 44 1.43 10.01 0.20
N CYS A 45 0.20 10.31 0.61
CA CYS A 45 -0.43 11.60 0.30
C CYS A 45 0.37 12.77 0.86
N LEU A 46 0.86 12.68 2.11
CA LEU A 46 1.73 13.70 2.70
C LEU A 46 3.05 13.85 1.92
N ALA A 47 3.66 12.73 1.52
CA ALA A 47 4.88 12.76 0.72
C ALA A 47 4.67 13.42 -0.66
N LEU A 48 3.51 13.21 -1.29
CA LEU A 48 3.14 13.90 -2.53
C LEU A 48 3.11 15.42 -2.35
N PHE A 49 2.44 15.91 -1.29
CA PHE A 49 2.40 17.35 -1.01
C PHE A 49 3.79 17.95 -0.79
N GLN A 50 4.68 17.21 -0.12
CA GLN A 50 6.06 17.64 0.11
C GLN A 50 6.92 17.67 -1.16
N LYS A 51 6.53 16.94 -2.21
CA LYS A 51 7.27 16.84 -3.46
C LYS A 51 6.79 17.81 -4.54
N ILE A 52 5.78 18.65 -4.26
CA ILE A 52 5.32 19.70 -5.19
C ILE A 52 6.50 20.61 -5.57
N GLY A 53 6.71 20.80 -6.87
CA GLY A 53 7.79 21.64 -7.40
C GLY A 53 9.16 20.96 -7.49
N THR A 54 9.27 19.68 -7.12
CA THR A 54 10.50 18.89 -7.28
C THR A 54 10.43 18.02 -8.53
N GLU A 55 11.59 17.59 -9.05
CA GLU A 55 11.69 16.70 -10.22
C GLU A 55 10.99 15.35 -10.00
N ASP A 56 10.92 14.89 -8.75
CA ASP A 56 10.27 13.63 -8.38
C ASP A 56 8.74 13.72 -8.30
N PHE A 57 8.14 14.90 -8.43
CA PHE A 57 6.71 15.10 -8.20
C PHE A 57 5.84 14.13 -9.02
N ILE A 58 6.16 13.97 -10.30
CA ILE A 58 5.45 13.06 -11.22
C ILE A 58 5.55 11.60 -10.75
N LYS A 59 6.74 11.18 -10.27
CA LYS A 59 6.93 9.83 -9.71
C LYS A 59 5.98 9.59 -8.54
N TYR A 60 5.85 10.58 -7.65
CA TYR A 60 4.98 10.53 -6.47
C TYR A 60 3.48 10.61 -6.78
N ILE A 61 3.06 11.23 -7.88
CA ILE A 61 1.66 11.16 -8.35
C ILE A 61 1.30 9.71 -8.65
N GLY A 62 2.14 9.01 -9.43
CA GLY A 62 1.87 7.61 -9.78
C GLY A 62 1.82 6.69 -8.55
N PHE A 63 2.76 6.85 -7.61
CA PHE A 63 2.73 6.10 -6.36
C PHE A 63 1.46 6.36 -5.56
N THR A 64 1.06 7.63 -5.44
CA THR A 64 -0.17 8.02 -4.73
C THR A 64 -1.42 7.40 -5.37
N LEU A 65 -1.54 7.44 -6.70
CA LEU A 65 -2.68 6.86 -7.41
C LEU A 65 -2.80 5.34 -7.17
N VAL A 66 -1.68 4.62 -7.26
CA VAL A 66 -1.67 3.17 -7.00
C VAL A 66 -2.00 2.88 -5.53
N MET A 67 -1.43 3.62 -4.58
CA MET A 67 -1.72 3.44 -3.15
C MET A 67 -3.16 3.77 -2.78
N LEU A 68 -3.76 4.80 -3.38
CA LEU A 68 -5.19 5.10 -3.22
C LEU A 68 -6.06 3.97 -3.78
N SER A 69 -5.72 3.42 -4.94
CA SER A 69 -6.42 2.24 -5.51
C SER A 69 -6.37 1.05 -4.54
N ILE A 70 -5.22 0.77 -3.92
CA ILE A 70 -5.08 -0.28 -2.91
C ILE A 70 -5.94 0.03 -1.67
N GLY A 71 -5.92 1.27 -1.17
CA GLY A 71 -6.72 1.69 -0.02
C GLY A 71 -8.22 1.55 -0.27
N VAL A 72 -8.71 2.03 -1.43
CA VAL A 72 -10.11 1.97 -1.84
C VAL A 72 -10.56 0.51 -2.00
N THR A 73 -9.82 -0.30 -2.75
CA THR A 73 -10.13 -1.73 -2.95
C THR A 73 -10.06 -2.52 -1.63
N GLY A 74 -9.16 -2.13 -0.71
CA GLY A 74 -9.05 -2.71 0.63
C GLY A 74 -10.24 -2.35 1.52
N TYR A 75 -10.73 -1.11 1.45
CA TYR A 75 -11.95 -0.70 2.12
C TYR A 75 -13.17 -1.47 1.61
N PHE A 76 -13.36 -1.55 0.29
CA PHE A 76 -14.48 -2.28 -0.30
C PHE A 76 -14.44 -3.78 -0.02
N LEU A 77 -13.25 -4.37 0.16
CA LEU A 77 -13.10 -5.78 0.54
C LEU A 77 -13.75 -6.09 1.90
N THR A 78 -13.89 -5.09 2.78
CA THR A 78 -14.61 -5.24 4.05
C THR A 78 -16.12 -5.37 3.87
N LYS A 79 -16.68 -4.87 2.75
CA LYS A 79 -18.12 -4.86 2.43
C LYS A 79 -18.52 -5.91 1.38
N LYS A 80 -17.74 -6.08 0.29
CA LYS A 80 -18.00 -7.03 -0.82
C LYS A 80 -16.73 -7.84 -1.15
N ARG A 81 -16.80 -9.17 -1.00
CA ARG A 81 -15.61 -10.05 -0.95
C ARG A 81 -14.99 -10.45 -2.29
N GLY A 82 -15.78 -10.64 -3.35
CA GLY A 82 -15.33 -11.32 -4.58
C GLY A 82 -14.41 -10.46 -5.45
N LEU A 83 -15.00 -9.53 -6.20
CA LEU A 83 -14.27 -8.67 -7.15
C LEU A 83 -13.24 -7.77 -6.46
N SER A 84 -13.60 -7.20 -5.31
CA SER A 84 -12.72 -6.30 -4.54
C SER A 84 -11.41 -6.98 -4.13
N LYS A 85 -11.44 -8.29 -3.84
CA LYS A 85 -10.22 -9.04 -3.48
C LYS A 85 -9.25 -9.14 -4.65
N LYS A 86 -9.77 -9.46 -5.84
CA LYS A 86 -8.95 -9.54 -7.06
C LYS A 86 -8.32 -8.19 -7.37
N LEU A 87 -9.14 -7.13 -7.37
CA LEU A 87 -8.66 -5.77 -7.61
C LEU A 87 -7.61 -5.33 -6.59
N HIS A 88 -7.81 -5.61 -5.30
CA HIS A 88 -6.85 -5.26 -4.26
C HIS A 88 -5.49 -5.95 -4.45
N ILE A 89 -5.49 -7.24 -4.81
CA ILE A 89 -4.26 -7.99 -5.11
C ILE A 89 -3.59 -7.45 -6.38
N ILE A 90 -4.35 -7.19 -7.44
CA ILE A 90 -3.83 -6.64 -8.70
C ILE A 90 -3.21 -5.25 -8.46
N SER A 91 -3.88 -4.36 -7.73
CA SER A 91 -3.33 -3.05 -7.38
C SER A 91 -2.07 -3.17 -6.52
N THR A 92 -2.02 -4.15 -5.60
CA THR A 92 -0.82 -4.41 -4.78
C THR A 92 0.36 -4.88 -5.63
N ILE A 93 0.13 -5.78 -6.61
CA ILE A 93 1.17 -6.18 -7.57
C ILE A 93 1.59 -4.98 -8.43
N GLY A 94 0.62 -4.18 -8.88
CA GLY A 94 0.85 -2.95 -9.63
C GLY A 94 1.75 -1.96 -8.90
N PHE A 95 1.65 -1.87 -7.57
CA PHE A 95 2.57 -1.06 -6.76
C PHE A 95 4.01 -1.54 -6.89
N PHE A 96 4.27 -2.84 -6.79
CA PHE A 96 5.62 -3.38 -6.92
C PHE A 96 6.17 -3.25 -8.35
N VAL A 97 5.32 -3.43 -9.37
CA VAL A 97 5.70 -3.20 -10.76
C VAL A 97 6.08 -1.74 -10.99
N TYR A 98 5.25 -0.80 -10.52
CA TYR A 98 5.53 0.63 -10.64
C TYR A 98 6.78 1.03 -9.83
N LEU A 99 6.95 0.50 -8.62
CA LEU A 99 8.16 0.69 -7.81
C LEU A 99 9.41 0.23 -8.58
N PHE A 100 9.37 -0.96 -9.17
CA PHE A 100 10.48 -1.48 -9.96
C PHE A 100 10.78 -0.59 -11.17
N LEU A 101 9.75 -0.18 -11.92
CA LEU A 101 9.94 0.72 -13.08
C LEU A 101 10.57 2.05 -12.68
N VAL A 102 10.08 2.68 -11.60
CA VAL A 102 10.60 3.96 -11.13
C VAL A 102 12.04 3.85 -10.63
N VAL A 103 12.45 2.71 -10.06
CA VAL A 103 13.81 2.53 -9.54
C VAL A 103 14.79 2.03 -10.59
N ALA A 104 14.34 1.20 -11.55
CA ALA A 104 15.20 0.55 -12.53
C ALA A 104 15.34 1.34 -13.83
N VAL A 105 14.37 2.19 -14.17
CA VAL A 105 14.31 2.91 -15.46
C VAL A 105 14.50 4.42 -15.30
N PHE A 106 14.11 4.99 -14.16
CA PHE A 106 14.13 6.43 -13.87
C PHE A 106 14.99 6.78 -12.65
#